data_AF-A0A932YB79-F1
#
_entry.id   AF-A0A932YB79-F1
#
_cell.length_a   1.000
_cell.length_b   1.000
_cell.length_c   1.000
_cell.angle_alpha   90.00
_cell.angle_beta   90.00
_cell.angle_gamma   90.00
#
_symmetry.space_group_name_H-M   'P 1'
#
loop_
_entity.id
_entity.type
_entity.pdbx_description
1 polymer ?
#
loop_
_entity_poly.entity_id
_entity_poly.type
_entity_poly.pdbx_seq_one_letter_code
_entity_poly.pdbx_strand_id
1 'polypeptide(L)'
;MSERPHAKLEVWKRSIQWVSKVYRHTRDFPSQETYGLTSQMRRAATSIPLNIAEGAARKSVKEYLQFLYIARGSVSELDACLEISLNLGYLSKDNYNELLEELNEISRMLSGLVASLSNKADADSAHPSSLVPHLSRRGQATTEVVLLFPLFMFFVFLFAKVFSLLVLVQKMEIASFYAARRWQLESHRHYLHVGWDNSTLRNDIVAKTKNYLGCNKPSVRDFLDLSNCNDSDMVRVNRTQVWNVVTLTVKTRPAKLPGFICQDPKARETAMCKGFTFEVTKYVPNRDRPIQFVLPGLQE
;
A
#
# COMPACT_ATOMS: atom_id res chain seq x y z
N MET A 1 -24.90 37.14 -7.89
CA MET A 1 -24.21 35.85 -7.65
C MET A 1 -25.30 34.79 -7.49
N SER A 2 -25.33 33.75 -8.33
CA SER A 2 -26.37 32.71 -8.25
C SER A 2 -26.31 32.01 -6.88
N GLU A 3 -27.44 31.94 -6.19
CA GLU A 3 -27.54 31.29 -4.87
C GLU A 3 -27.25 29.78 -5.01
N ARG A 4 -26.40 29.25 -4.12
CA ARG A 4 -25.99 27.83 -4.19
C ARG A 4 -27.20 26.92 -3.91
N PRO A 5 -27.41 25.82 -4.67
CA PRO A 5 -28.62 25.01 -4.57
C PRO A 5 -28.93 24.47 -3.16
N HIS A 6 -27.90 24.01 -2.43
CA HIS A 6 -28.06 23.47 -1.08
C HIS A 6 -28.48 24.52 -0.04
N ALA A 7 -28.17 25.80 -0.25
CA ALA A 7 -28.47 26.86 0.71
C ALA A 7 -29.99 27.07 0.89
N LYS A 8 -30.79 26.60 -0.08
CA LYS A 8 -32.27 26.63 -0.04
C LYS A 8 -32.85 25.50 0.80
N LEU A 9 -32.08 24.45 1.10
CA LEU A 9 -32.55 23.27 1.81
C LEU A 9 -32.54 23.52 3.32
N GLU A 10 -33.70 23.40 3.95
CA GLU A 10 -33.80 23.60 5.40
C GLU A 10 -32.98 22.55 6.18
N VAL A 11 -32.95 21.31 5.69
CA VAL A 11 -32.12 20.24 6.29
C VAL A 11 -30.63 20.60 6.30
N TRP A 12 -30.15 21.34 5.29
CA TRP A 12 -28.76 21.78 5.23
C TRP A 12 -28.49 22.88 6.27
N LYS A 13 -29.38 23.87 6.39
CA LYS A 13 -29.24 24.96 7.36
C LYS A 13 -29.21 24.43 8.79
N ARG A 14 -30.12 23.51 9.12
CA ARG A 14 -30.17 22.85 10.42
C ARG A 14 -28.94 22.00 10.69
N SER A 15 -28.45 21.27 9.68
CA SER A 15 -27.20 20.51 9.79
C SER A 15 -26.00 21.42 10.11
N ILE A 16 -25.91 22.61 9.51
CA ILE A 16 -24.87 23.60 9.83
C ILE A 16 -24.98 24.08 11.28
N GLN A 17 -26.20 24.35 11.76
CA GLN A 17 -26.42 24.74 13.16
C GLN A 17 -26.06 23.59 14.12
N TRP A 18 -26.39 22.36 13.77
CA TRP A 18 -26.12 21.17 14.56
C TRP A 18 -24.61 20.90 14.70
N VAL A 19 -23.82 21.14 13.64
CA VAL A 19 -22.34 21.15 13.74
C VAL A 19 -21.89 22.08 14.88
N SER A 20 -22.43 23.29 14.93
CA SER A 20 -22.07 24.26 15.97
C SER A 20 -22.44 23.77 17.37
N LYS A 21 -23.59 23.08 17.52
CA LYS A 21 -24.00 22.46 18.79
C LYS A 21 -23.03 21.35 19.22
N VAL A 22 -22.70 20.42 18.31
CA VAL A 22 -21.73 19.34 18.61
C VAL A 22 -20.38 19.90 19.05
N TYR A 23 -19.85 20.90 18.34
CA TYR A 23 -18.58 21.52 18.74
C TYR A 23 -18.65 22.17 20.13
N ARG A 24 -19.79 22.77 20.48
CA ARG A 24 -20.02 23.37 21.80
C ARG A 24 -20.02 22.32 22.90
N HIS A 25 -20.78 21.24 22.77
CA HIS A 25 -20.86 20.21 23.81
C HIS A 25 -19.59 19.36 23.92
N THR A 26 -18.96 19.03 22.79
CA THR A 26 -17.71 18.24 22.79
C THR A 26 -16.48 19.03 23.26
N ARG A 27 -16.61 20.35 23.49
CA ARG A 27 -15.52 21.14 24.08
C ARG A 27 -15.29 20.80 25.54
N ASP A 28 -16.33 20.37 26.25
CA ASP A 28 -16.29 20.11 27.69
C ASP A 28 -15.98 18.63 27.99
N PHE A 29 -15.67 17.83 26.95
CA PHE A 29 -15.26 16.44 27.10
C PHE A 29 -13.83 16.33 27.67
N PRO A 30 -13.46 15.19 28.28
CA PRO A 30 -12.10 14.97 28.78
C PRO A 30 -11.04 15.16 27.70
N SER A 31 -9.90 15.76 28.05
CA SER A 31 -8.84 16.07 27.09
C SER A 31 -8.26 14.83 26.40
N GLN A 32 -8.31 13.66 27.05
CA GLN A 32 -7.86 12.39 26.46
C GLN A 32 -8.72 11.96 25.26
N GLU A 33 -9.97 12.40 25.17
CA GLU A 33 -10.90 12.06 24.08
C GLU A 33 -10.76 12.96 22.85
N THR A 34 -9.85 13.95 22.87
CA THR A 34 -9.65 14.89 21.76
C THR A 34 -9.44 14.18 20.42
N TYR A 35 -8.64 13.11 20.41
CA TYR A 35 -8.39 12.29 19.22
C TYR A 35 -9.29 11.05 19.12
N GLY A 36 -10.08 10.78 20.16
CA GLY A 36 -11.07 9.71 20.22
C GLY A 36 -12.46 10.24 19.88
N LEU A 37 -13.38 10.17 20.86
CA LEU A 37 -14.80 10.45 20.65
C LEU A 37 -15.08 11.88 20.18
N THR A 38 -14.34 12.88 20.67
CA THR A 38 -14.50 14.28 20.26
C THR A 38 -14.22 14.48 18.78
N SER A 39 -13.13 13.89 18.27
CA SER A 39 -12.78 13.95 16.85
C SER A 39 -13.81 13.23 15.98
N GLN A 40 -14.23 12.03 16.40
CA GLN A 40 -15.23 11.22 15.70
C GLN A 40 -16.55 12.00 15.53
N MET A 41 -17.09 12.53 16.64
CA MET A 41 -18.34 13.28 16.63
C MET A 41 -18.26 14.53 15.75
N ARG A 42 -17.19 15.31 15.86
CA ARG A 42 -17.03 16.54 15.07
C ARG A 42 -16.92 16.25 13.57
N ARG A 43 -16.22 15.17 13.19
CA ARG A 43 -16.11 14.73 11.80
C ARG A 43 -17.45 14.27 11.24
N ALA A 44 -18.16 13.41 11.96
CA ALA A 44 -19.47 12.92 11.55
C ALA A 44 -20.49 14.08 11.45
N ALA A 45 -20.49 15.01 12.41
CA ALA A 45 -21.32 16.22 12.36
C ALA A 45 -21.06 17.06 11.11
N THR A 46 -19.78 17.33 10.83
CA THR A 46 -19.37 18.14 9.67
C THR A 46 -19.67 17.44 8.35
N SER A 47 -19.60 16.10 8.32
CA SER A 47 -19.87 15.28 7.14
C SER A 47 -21.30 15.45 6.61
N ILE A 48 -22.31 15.62 7.48
CA ILE A 48 -23.72 15.74 7.07
C ILE A 48 -23.94 16.93 6.10
N PRO A 49 -23.70 18.20 6.49
CA PRO A 49 -23.94 19.34 5.60
C PRO A 49 -23.00 19.36 4.39
N LEU A 50 -21.77 18.82 4.52
CA LEU A 50 -20.84 18.73 3.40
C LEU A 50 -21.36 17.80 2.31
N ASN A 51 -21.83 16.60 2.68
CA ASN A 51 -22.40 15.66 1.71
C ASN A 51 -23.71 16.15 1.11
N ILE A 52 -24.58 16.83 1.88
CA ILE A 52 -25.78 17.48 1.31
C ILE A 52 -25.38 18.53 0.26
N ALA A 53 -24.39 19.37 0.56
CA ALA A 53 -23.93 20.42 -0.34
C ALA A 53 -23.28 19.86 -1.61
N GLU A 54 -22.45 18.84 -1.47
CA GLU A 54 -21.78 18.16 -2.58
C GLU A 54 -22.79 17.43 -3.48
N GLY A 55 -23.72 16.69 -2.88
CA GLY A 55 -24.79 16.01 -3.59
C GLY A 55 -25.66 16.98 -4.38
N ALA A 56 -26.04 18.12 -3.79
CA ALA A 56 -26.87 19.14 -4.44
C ALA A 56 -26.18 19.82 -5.64
N ALA A 57 -24.87 19.68 -5.77
CA ALA A 57 -24.09 20.16 -6.91
C ALA A 57 -23.92 19.11 -8.02
N ARG A 58 -24.39 17.87 -7.82
CA ARG A 58 -24.29 16.80 -8.82
C ARG A 58 -25.31 16.98 -9.94
N LYS A 59 -24.98 16.43 -11.11
CA LYS A 59 -25.83 16.55 -12.31
C LYS A 59 -26.98 15.57 -12.30
N SER A 60 -26.76 14.35 -11.78
CA SER A 60 -27.78 13.30 -11.76
C SER A 60 -28.41 13.16 -10.37
N VAL A 61 -29.71 12.84 -10.36
CA VAL A 61 -30.45 12.55 -9.12
C VAL A 61 -29.86 11.32 -8.41
N LYS A 62 -29.39 10.32 -9.17
CA LYS A 62 -28.77 9.11 -8.63
C LYS A 62 -27.48 9.41 -7.85
N GLU A 63 -26.61 10.27 -8.39
CA GLU A 63 -25.41 10.72 -7.67
C GLU A 63 -25.80 11.50 -6.41
N TYR A 64 -26.79 12.40 -6.50
CA TYR A 64 -27.24 13.14 -5.34
C TYR A 64 -27.73 12.20 -4.22
N LEU A 65 -28.55 11.20 -4.56
CA LEU A 65 -29.00 10.18 -3.61
C LEU A 65 -27.84 9.46 -2.91
N GLN A 66 -26.76 9.14 -3.63
CA GLN A 66 -25.57 8.52 -3.03
C GLN A 66 -24.95 9.39 -1.92
N PHE A 67 -24.79 10.69 -2.17
CA PHE A 67 -24.28 11.62 -1.15
C PHE A 67 -25.24 11.74 0.04
N LEU A 68 -26.55 11.74 -0.19
CA LEU A 68 -27.53 11.77 0.90
C LEU A 68 -27.49 10.48 1.74
N TYR A 69 -27.20 9.32 1.15
CA TYR A 69 -26.98 8.09 1.91
C TYR A 69 -25.72 8.16 2.78
N ILE A 70 -24.64 8.80 2.31
CA ILE A 70 -23.45 9.05 3.12
C ILE A 70 -23.78 9.97 4.31
N ALA A 71 -24.56 11.03 4.07
CA ALA A 71 -25.04 11.92 5.13
C ALA A 71 -25.88 11.15 6.18
N ARG A 72 -26.76 10.24 5.75
CA ARG A 72 -27.50 9.34 6.67
C ARG A 72 -26.58 8.41 7.46
N GLY A 73 -25.53 7.87 6.85
CA GLY A 73 -24.52 7.10 7.56
C GLY A 73 -23.84 7.91 8.67
N SER A 74 -23.53 9.19 8.39
CA SER A 74 -22.96 10.09 9.39
C SER A 74 -23.96 10.37 10.54
N VAL A 75 -25.25 10.50 10.25
CA VAL A 75 -26.31 10.62 11.28
C VAL A 75 -26.31 9.40 12.21
N SER A 76 -26.29 8.18 11.66
CA SER A 76 -26.26 6.96 12.48
C SER A 76 -24.98 6.84 13.33
N GLU A 77 -23.84 7.27 12.80
CA GLU A 77 -22.59 7.29 13.56
C GLU A 77 -22.66 8.25 14.75
N LEU A 78 -23.28 9.42 14.56
CA LEU A 78 -23.48 10.39 15.63
C LEU A 78 -24.46 9.94 16.69
N ASP A 79 -25.54 9.27 16.31
CA ASP A 79 -26.51 8.68 17.22
C ASP A 79 -25.81 7.72 18.20
N ALA A 80 -24.98 6.82 17.66
CA ALA A 80 -24.15 5.92 18.47
C ALA A 80 -23.16 6.70 19.36
N CYS A 81 -22.50 7.74 18.84
CA CYS A 81 -21.56 8.54 19.63
C CYS A 81 -22.26 9.32 20.76
N LEU A 82 -23.49 9.81 20.56
CA LEU A 82 -24.28 10.47 21.59
C LEU A 82 -24.61 9.49 22.72
N GLU A 83 -25.03 8.27 22.37
CA GLU A 83 -25.33 7.20 23.34
C GLU A 83 -24.08 6.82 24.15
N ILE A 84 -22.94 6.65 23.49
CA ILE A 84 -21.65 6.39 24.16
C ILE A 84 -21.30 7.55 25.09
N SER A 85 -21.44 8.80 24.64
CA SER A 85 -21.12 9.99 25.43
C SER A 85 -22.00 10.11 26.67
N LEU A 86 -23.28 9.74 26.58
CA LEU A 86 -24.19 9.68 27.73
C LEU A 86 -23.75 8.60 28.71
N ASN A 87 -23.44 7.40 28.22
CA ASN A 87 -23.04 6.27 29.06
C ASN A 87 -21.71 6.48 29.78
N LEU A 88 -20.79 7.23 29.17
CA LEU A 88 -19.52 7.63 29.79
C LEU A 88 -19.66 8.86 30.71
N GLY A 89 -20.86 9.45 30.81
CA GLY A 89 -21.11 10.63 31.63
C GLY A 89 -20.52 11.93 31.06
N TYR A 90 -20.15 11.96 29.78
CA TYR A 90 -19.62 13.16 29.10
C TYR A 90 -20.73 14.13 28.68
N LEU A 91 -21.97 13.64 28.56
CA LEU A 91 -23.16 14.45 28.36
C LEU A 91 -24.14 14.25 29.52
N SER A 92 -24.75 15.35 29.97
CA SER A 92 -25.94 15.28 30.81
C SER A 92 -27.12 14.72 30.02
N LYS A 93 -28.12 14.16 30.72
CA LYS A 93 -29.31 13.62 30.06
C LYS A 93 -30.07 14.69 29.26
N ASP A 94 -30.10 15.92 29.76
CA ASP A 94 -30.75 17.05 29.08
C ASP A 94 -30.00 17.43 27.78
N ASN A 95 -28.67 17.56 27.83
CA ASN A 95 -27.86 17.86 26.65
C ASN A 95 -27.96 16.73 25.61
N TYR A 96 -27.97 15.48 26.06
CA TYR A 96 -28.18 14.33 25.20
C TYR A 96 -29.55 14.41 24.50
N ASN A 97 -30.63 14.66 25.25
CA ASN A 97 -31.98 14.75 24.69
C ASN A 97 -32.10 15.89 23.66
N GLU A 98 -31.53 17.07 23.96
CA GLU A 98 -31.51 18.21 23.04
C GLU A 98 -30.79 17.88 21.73
N LEU A 99 -29.59 17.26 21.83
CA LEU A 99 -28.81 16.89 20.65
C LEU A 99 -29.49 15.81 19.82
N LEU A 100 -30.09 14.82 20.50
CA LEU A 100 -30.78 13.70 19.87
C LEU A 100 -32.06 14.15 19.16
N GLU A 101 -32.84 15.05 19.75
CA GLU A 101 -34.06 15.59 19.13
C GLU A 101 -33.73 16.29 17.79
N GLU A 102 -32.71 17.15 17.78
CA GLU A 102 -32.29 17.83 16.56
C GLU A 102 -31.69 16.85 15.53
N LEU A 103 -30.94 15.84 15.98
CA LEU A 103 -30.38 14.80 15.09
C LEU A 103 -31.49 13.95 14.45
N ASN A 104 -32.50 13.55 15.23
CA ASN A 104 -33.68 12.83 14.74
C ASN A 104 -34.44 13.64 13.70
N GLU A 105 -34.54 14.94 13.93
CA GLU A 105 -35.22 15.81 13.00
C GLU A 105 -34.45 15.98 11.68
N ILE A 106 -33.12 16.15 11.74
CA ILE A 106 -32.26 16.11 10.55
C ILE A 106 -32.42 14.77 9.81
N SER A 107 -32.45 13.65 10.54
CA SER A 107 -32.66 12.30 9.98
C SER A 107 -33.98 12.18 9.22
N ARG A 108 -35.07 12.71 9.80
CA ARG A 108 -36.40 12.73 9.20
C ARG A 108 -36.43 13.56 7.93
N MET A 109 -35.84 14.76 7.97
CA MET A 109 -35.76 15.65 6.80
C MET A 109 -34.89 15.06 5.68
N LEU A 110 -33.76 14.43 6.01
CA LEU A 110 -32.93 13.71 5.05
C LEU A 110 -33.71 12.56 4.39
N SER A 111 -34.46 11.80 5.18
CA SER A 111 -35.28 10.70 4.67
C SER A 111 -36.38 11.19 3.74
N GLY A 112 -37.03 12.32 4.07
CA GLY A 112 -38.02 12.97 3.20
C GLY A 112 -37.41 13.47 1.88
N LEU A 113 -36.22 14.06 1.94
CA LEU A 113 -35.49 14.51 0.75
C LEU A 113 -35.10 13.33 -0.16
N VAL A 114 -34.60 12.24 0.43
CA VAL A 114 -34.29 11.00 -0.30
C VAL A 114 -35.54 10.45 -0.98
N ALA A 115 -36.66 10.34 -0.26
CA ALA A 115 -37.91 9.83 -0.82
C ALA A 115 -38.41 10.69 -2.00
N SER A 116 -38.37 12.02 -1.86
CA SER A 116 -38.77 12.95 -2.91
C SER A 116 -37.91 12.80 -4.17
N LEU A 117 -36.59 12.66 -4.01
CA LEU A 117 -35.65 12.50 -5.12
C LEU A 117 -35.75 11.13 -5.78
N SER A 118 -35.94 10.06 -5.02
CA SER A 118 -36.14 8.70 -5.57
C SER A 118 -37.40 8.64 -6.42
N ASN A 119 -38.52 9.18 -5.94
CA ASN A 119 -39.77 9.22 -6.71
C ASN A 119 -39.61 10.00 -8.03
N LYS A 120 -38.81 11.08 -8.03
CA LYS A 120 -38.50 11.83 -9.24
C LYS A 120 -37.65 11.02 -10.23
N ALA A 121 -36.63 10.32 -9.74
CA ALA A 121 -35.79 9.47 -10.58
C ALA A 121 -36.59 8.32 -11.22
N ASP A 122 -37.51 7.72 -10.47
CA ASP A 122 -38.38 6.65 -10.98
C ASP A 122 -39.36 7.19 -12.04
N ALA A 123 -39.94 8.37 -11.82
CA ALA A 123 -40.82 9.04 -12.79
C ALA A 123 -40.09 9.40 -14.10
N ASP A 124 -38.85 9.89 -14.01
CA ASP A 124 -38.03 10.21 -15.19
C ASP A 124 -37.66 8.95 -16.00
N SER A 125 -37.61 7.77 -15.35
CA SER A 125 -37.36 6.48 -16.00
C SER A 125 -38.60 5.84 -16.64
N ALA A 126 -39.80 6.28 -16.25
CA ALA A 126 -41.08 5.70 -16.70
C ALA A 126 -41.62 6.32 -18.01
N HIS A 127 -40.91 7.27 -18.64
CA HIS A 127 -41.29 7.85 -19.92
C HIS A 127 -40.97 6.89 -21.09
N PRO A 128 -41.93 6.53 -21.97
CA PRO A 128 -41.77 5.44 -22.92
C PRO A 128 -40.96 5.88 -24.14
N SER A 129 -39.64 5.78 -24.05
CA SER A 129 -38.75 5.85 -25.21
C SER A 129 -37.65 4.79 -25.16
N SER A 130 -38.04 3.54 -24.88
CA SER A 130 -37.38 2.34 -25.41
C SER A 130 -38.11 1.08 -24.95
N LEU A 131 -38.73 0.35 -25.87
CA LEU A 131 -39.12 -1.04 -25.70
C LEU A 131 -37.85 -1.89 -25.56
N VAL A 132 -37.35 -2.05 -24.34
CA VAL A 132 -36.39 -3.10 -23.99
C VAL A 132 -36.85 -3.73 -22.68
N PRO A 133 -37.04 -5.06 -22.61
CA PRO A 133 -37.47 -5.70 -21.38
C PRO A 133 -36.37 -5.54 -20.32
N HIS A 134 -36.72 -4.90 -19.20
CA HIS A 134 -35.88 -4.83 -18.02
C HIS A 134 -35.76 -6.23 -17.40
N LEU A 135 -34.73 -6.97 -17.80
CA LEU A 135 -34.23 -8.10 -17.02
C LEU A 135 -33.83 -7.60 -15.63
N SER A 136 -34.49 -8.16 -14.61
CA SER A 136 -34.17 -8.00 -13.20
C SER A 136 -32.66 -8.11 -12.97
N ARG A 137 -31.99 -6.98 -12.75
CA ARG A 137 -30.58 -6.95 -12.39
C ARG A 137 -30.47 -7.27 -10.90
N ARG A 138 -30.29 -8.57 -10.62
CA ARG A 138 -29.69 -9.09 -9.37
C ARG A 138 -28.52 -8.19 -8.98
N GLY A 139 -28.47 -7.80 -7.70
CA GLY A 139 -27.57 -6.80 -7.12
C GLY A 139 -26.21 -6.74 -7.81
N GLN A 140 -26.04 -5.71 -8.65
CA GLN A 140 -24.72 -5.37 -9.13
C GLN A 140 -23.96 -4.75 -7.97
N ALA A 141 -23.02 -5.51 -7.41
CA ALA A 141 -21.82 -4.91 -6.85
C ALA A 141 -21.38 -3.83 -7.85
N THR A 142 -21.32 -2.58 -7.39
CA THR A 142 -21.01 -1.39 -8.20
C THR A 142 -19.91 -1.76 -9.18
N THR A 143 -20.19 -1.71 -10.47
CA THR A 143 -19.28 -2.18 -11.55
C THR A 143 -17.89 -1.56 -11.43
N GLU A 144 -17.79 -0.39 -10.80
CA GLU A 144 -16.54 0.25 -10.40
C GLU A 144 -15.73 -0.59 -9.41
N VAL A 145 -16.30 -1.14 -8.33
CA VAL A 145 -15.56 -1.99 -7.38
C VAL A 145 -15.08 -3.27 -8.04
N VAL A 146 -15.87 -3.86 -8.93
CA VAL A 146 -15.50 -5.09 -9.66
C VAL A 146 -14.39 -4.84 -10.68
N LEU A 147 -14.35 -3.65 -11.30
CA LEU A 147 -13.28 -3.25 -12.23
C LEU A 147 -12.04 -2.71 -11.51
N LEU A 148 -12.23 -2.04 -10.38
CA LEU A 148 -11.15 -1.43 -9.59
C LEU A 148 -10.45 -2.46 -8.72
N PHE A 149 -11.11 -3.56 -8.34
CA PHE A 149 -10.50 -4.61 -7.52
C PHE A 149 -9.31 -5.31 -8.21
N PRO A 150 -9.39 -5.74 -9.49
CA PRO A 150 -8.22 -6.24 -10.23
C PRO A 150 -7.09 -5.22 -10.32
N LEU A 151 -7.42 -3.95 -10.54
CA LEU A 151 -6.45 -2.86 -10.59
C LEU A 151 -5.77 -2.65 -9.23
N PHE A 152 -6.55 -2.65 -8.15
CA PHE A 152 -6.06 -2.56 -6.78
C PHE A 152 -5.15 -3.74 -6.44
N MET A 153 -5.57 -4.97 -6.75
CA MET A 153 -4.74 -6.17 -6.57
C MET A 153 -3.44 -6.07 -7.36
N PHE A 154 -3.48 -5.60 -8.60
CA PHE A 154 -2.29 -5.35 -9.40
C PHE A 154 -1.32 -4.38 -8.69
N PHE A 155 -1.83 -3.27 -8.14
CA PHE A 155 -1.01 -2.34 -7.36
C PHE A 155 -0.45 -2.98 -6.09
N VAL A 156 -1.25 -3.74 -5.34
CA VAL A 156 -0.77 -4.47 -4.15
C VAL A 156 0.38 -5.40 -4.51
N PHE A 157 0.25 -6.18 -5.59
CA PHE A 157 1.34 -7.06 -6.06
C PHE A 157 2.56 -6.28 -6.53
N LEU A 158 2.37 -5.17 -7.26
CA LEU A 158 3.45 -4.30 -7.71
C LEU A 158 4.24 -3.73 -6.52
N PHE A 159 3.55 -3.16 -5.53
CA PHE A 159 4.17 -2.60 -4.33
C PHE A 159 4.88 -3.68 -3.50
N ALA A 160 4.25 -4.83 -3.30
CA ALA A 160 4.87 -5.95 -2.59
C ALA A 160 6.16 -6.42 -3.28
N LYS A 161 6.16 -6.45 -4.62
CA LYS A 161 7.34 -6.83 -5.42
C LYS A 161 8.46 -5.80 -5.31
N VAL A 162 8.14 -4.51 -5.44
CA VAL A 162 9.12 -3.42 -5.27
C VAL A 162 9.72 -3.44 -3.87
N PHE A 163 8.89 -3.53 -2.83
CA PHE A 163 9.35 -3.59 -1.44
C PHE A 163 10.27 -4.78 -1.20
N SER A 164 9.92 -5.95 -1.74
CA SER A 164 10.75 -7.14 -1.57
C SER A 164 12.08 -7.07 -2.31
N LEU A 165 12.15 -6.36 -3.46
CA LEU A 165 13.42 -6.07 -4.12
C LEU A 165 14.29 -5.12 -3.29
N LEU A 166 13.70 -4.13 -2.60
CA LEU A 166 14.45 -3.28 -1.66
C LEU A 166 15.03 -4.09 -0.49
N VAL A 167 14.23 -4.99 0.08
CA VAL A 167 14.70 -5.93 1.12
C VAL A 167 15.82 -6.82 0.59
N LEU A 168 15.74 -7.29 -0.67
CA LEU A 168 16.81 -8.06 -1.30
C LEU A 168 18.12 -7.27 -1.35
N VAL A 169 18.09 -5.99 -1.77
CA VAL A 169 19.28 -5.12 -1.81
C VAL A 169 19.90 -4.99 -0.41
N GLN A 170 19.09 -4.78 0.62
CA GLN A 170 19.59 -4.73 2.01
C GLN A 170 20.23 -6.05 2.45
N LYS A 171 19.61 -7.19 2.10
CA LYS A 171 20.17 -8.51 2.39
C LYS A 171 21.46 -8.77 1.64
N MET A 172 21.59 -8.29 0.40
CA MET A 172 22.85 -8.37 -0.36
C MET A 172 23.96 -7.57 0.31
N GLU A 173 23.67 -6.39 0.83
CA GLU A 173 24.64 -5.59 1.60
C GLU A 173 25.20 -6.38 2.79
N ILE A 174 24.33 -6.90 3.64
CA ILE A 174 24.72 -7.69 4.83
C ILE A 174 25.49 -8.95 4.41
N ALA A 175 25.01 -9.67 3.39
CA ALA A 175 25.63 -10.89 2.93
C ALA A 175 27.02 -10.67 2.32
N SER A 176 27.19 -9.58 1.56
CA SER A 176 28.48 -9.20 0.99
C SER A 176 29.51 -8.85 2.08
N PHE A 177 29.08 -8.17 3.14
CA PHE A 177 29.92 -7.86 4.30
C PHE A 177 30.32 -9.14 5.04
N TYR A 178 29.37 -10.05 5.29
CA TYR A 178 29.65 -11.37 5.85
C TYR A 178 30.68 -12.13 5.01
N ALA A 179 30.47 -12.23 3.69
CA ALA A 179 31.34 -12.94 2.78
C ALA A 179 32.77 -12.38 2.81
N ALA A 180 32.90 -11.05 2.73
CA ALA A 180 34.19 -10.37 2.75
C ALA A 180 34.91 -10.57 4.09
N ARG A 181 34.21 -10.41 5.21
CA ARG A 181 34.80 -10.58 6.54
C ARG A 181 35.20 -12.03 6.80
N ARG A 182 34.35 -12.99 6.42
CA ARG A 182 34.63 -14.43 6.56
C ARG A 182 35.85 -14.82 5.73
N TRP A 183 35.92 -14.36 4.48
CA TRP A 183 37.09 -14.58 3.61
C TRP A 183 38.37 -14.05 4.26
N GLN A 184 38.34 -12.81 4.74
CA GLN A 184 39.50 -12.17 5.37
C GLN A 184 40.03 -12.96 6.58
N LEU A 185 39.15 -13.40 7.47
CA LEU A 185 39.54 -14.08 8.71
C LEU A 185 40.04 -15.51 8.44
N GLU A 186 39.32 -16.24 7.61
CA GLU A 186 39.54 -17.67 7.44
C GLU A 186 40.65 -17.99 6.44
N SER A 187 40.78 -17.21 5.37
CA SER A 187 41.83 -17.41 4.37
C SER A 187 43.23 -17.18 4.98
N HIS A 188 43.33 -16.22 5.91
CA HIS A 188 44.55 -15.98 6.66
C HIS A 188 44.85 -17.15 7.63
N ARG A 189 43.84 -17.66 8.34
CA ARG A 189 44.01 -18.77 9.28
C ARG A 189 44.52 -20.06 8.63
N HIS A 190 44.13 -20.32 7.38
CA HIS A 190 44.51 -21.53 6.64
C HIS A 190 45.54 -21.26 5.54
N TYR A 191 46.46 -20.30 5.76
CA TYR A 191 47.40 -19.88 4.73
C TYR A 191 48.34 -20.98 4.22
N LEU A 192 48.61 -22.00 5.03
CA LEU A 192 49.48 -23.14 4.70
C LEU A 192 48.78 -24.17 3.78
N HIS A 193 47.47 -24.11 3.62
CA HIS A 193 46.70 -25.07 2.81
C HIS A 193 46.43 -24.51 1.42
N VAL A 194 47.31 -24.84 0.46
CA VAL A 194 47.17 -24.45 -0.94
C VAL A 194 45.84 -24.97 -1.51
N GLY A 195 45.04 -24.09 -2.11
CA GLY A 195 43.74 -24.42 -2.70
C GLY A 195 42.54 -24.41 -1.75
N TRP A 196 42.74 -24.30 -0.43
CA TRP A 196 41.65 -24.29 0.57
C TRP A 196 40.62 -23.17 0.35
N ASP A 197 41.10 -21.99 -0.06
CA ASP A 197 40.27 -20.82 -0.35
C ASP A 197 39.21 -21.12 -1.41
N ASN A 198 39.60 -21.81 -2.49
CA ASN A 198 38.74 -22.09 -3.63
C ASN A 198 37.90 -23.37 -3.45
N SER A 199 38.44 -24.39 -2.77
CA SER A 199 37.76 -25.68 -2.62
C SER A 199 36.80 -25.73 -1.43
N THR A 200 37.12 -25.07 -0.32
CA THR A 200 36.36 -25.18 0.93
C THR A 200 35.74 -23.84 1.33
N LEU A 201 36.55 -22.80 1.49
CA LEU A 201 36.07 -21.52 2.02
C LEU A 201 35.05 -20.85 1.11
N ARG A 202 35.34 -20.76 -0.19
CA ARG A 202 34.42 -20.18 -1.18
C ARG A 202 33.10 -20.91 -1.19
N ASN A 203 33.11 -22.25 -1.18
CA ASN A 203 31.91 -23.07 -1.22
C ASN A 203 31.03 -22.88 0.04
N ASP A 204 31.62 -22.82 1.23
CA ASP A 204 30.90 -22.51 2.47
C ASP A 204 30.28 -21.10 2.44
N ILE A 205 31.04 -20.10 2.02
CA ILE A 205 30.56 -18.71 1.90
C ILE A 205 29.40 -18.63 0.91
N VAL A 206 29.53 -19.24 -0.27
CA VAL A 206 28.49 -19.27 -1.29
C VAL A 206 27.24 -19.96 -0.76
N ALA A 207 27.37 -21.12 -0.12
CA ALA A 207 26.24 -21.87 0.45
C ALA A 207 25.47 -21.05 1.50
N LYS A 208 26.19 -20.42 2.44
CA LYS A 208 25.57 -19.59 3.48
C LYS A 208 24.93 -18.32 2.92
N THR A 209 25.58 -17.68 1.95
CA THR A 209 25.05 -16.51 1.24
C THR A 209 23.76 -16.87 0.50
N LYS A 210 23.74 -18.00 -0.24
CA LYS A 210 22.54 -18.51 -0.94
C LYS A 210 21.40 -18.77 0.04
N ASN A 211 21.69 -19.41 1.16
CA ASN A 211 20.69 -19.68 2.19
C ASN A 211 20.11 -18.37 2.76
N TYR A 212 20.97 -17.41 3.10
CA TYR A 212 20.56 -16.12 3.66
C TYR A 212 19.70 -15.31 2.69
N LEU A 213 20.09 -15.22 1.41
CA LEU A 213 19.33 -14.52 0.38
C LEU A 213 17.98 -15.19 0.09
N GLY A 214 17.84 -16.49 0.41
CA GLY A 214 16.61 -17.26 0.23
C GLY A 214 16.57 -18.07 -1.06
N CYS A 215 17.72 -18.28 -1.71
CA CYS A 215 17.82 -19.11 -2.92
C CYS A 215 17.35 -20.56 -2.73
N ASN A 216 17.46 -21.08 -1.51
CA ASN A 216 17.04 -22.44 -1.16
C ASN A 216 15.53 -22.55 -0.91
N LYS A 217 14.79 -21.42 -0.86
CA LYS A 217 13.35 -21.39 -0.65
C LYS A 217 12.64 -21.07 -1.97
N PRO A 218 11.92 -22.03 -2.58
CA PRO A 218 11.24 -21.81 -3.87
C PRO A 218 10.33 -20.57 -3.85
N SER A 219 9.56 -20.37 -2.77
CA SER A 219 8.66 -19.22 -2.63
C SER A 219 9.38 -17.87 -2.74
N VAL A 220 10.56 -17.74 -2.13
CA VAL A 220 11.35 -16.49 -2.18
C VAL A 220 11.99 -16.34 -3.56
N ARG A 221 12.57 -17.43 -4.07
CA ARG A 221 13.24 -17.46 -5.38
C ARG A 221 12.29 -17.08 -6.51
N ASP A 222 11.08 -17.64 -6.51
CA ASP A 222 10.09 -17.39 -7.56
C ASP A 222 9.42 -16.03 -7.40
N PHE A 223 9.20 -15.56 -6.17
CA PHE A 223 8.64 -14.23 -5.93
C PHE A 223 9.58 -13.09 -6.37
N LEU A 224 10.88 -13.23 -6.07
CA LEU A 224 11.94 -12.28 -6.46
C LEU A 224 12.50 -12.54 -7.86
N ASP A 225 12.00 -13.57 -8.56
CA ASP A 225 12.47 -13.97 -9.88
C ASP A 225 13.98 -14.29 -9.97
N LEU A 226 14.62 -14.75 -8.89
CA LEU A 226 16.07 -14.98 -8.87
C LEU A 226 16.50 -16.06 -9.88
N SER A 227 17.45 -15.74 -10.76
CA SER A 227 17.88 -16.61 -11.88
C SER A 227 19.22 -17.29 -11.66
N ASN A 228 20.16 -16.66 -10.95
CA ASN A 228 21.52 -17.16 -10.76
C ASN A 228 21.75 -17.88 -9.41
N CYS A 229 20.69 -18.30 -8.72
CA CYS A 229 20.81 -18.98 -7.43
C CYS A 229 21.60 -20.30 -7.48
N ASN A 230 21.65 -20.97 -8.64
CA ASN A 230 22.44 -22.19 -8.82
C ASN A 230 23.90 -21.91 -9.22
N ASP A 231 24.22 -20.66 -9.57
CA ASP A 231 25.54 -20.27 -10.03
C ASP A 231 26.57 -20.30 -8.88
N SER A 232 27.73 -20.90 -9.11
CA SER A 232 28.87 -20.86 -8.18
C SER A 232 29.57 -19.50 -8.20
N ASP A 233 29.35 -18.71 -9.24
CA ASP A 233 29.89 -17.36 -9.42
C ASP A 233 29.04 -16.26 -8.78
N MET A 234 28.01 -16.62 -8.02
CA MET A 234 27.22 -15.66 -7.25
C MET A 234 28.10 -14.83 -6.29
N VAL A 235 29.15 -15.45 -5.72
CA VAL A 235 30.19 -14.75 -4.95
C VAL A 235 31.52 -14.97 -5.65
N ARG A 236 32.13 -13.87 -6.11
CA ARG A 236 33.47 -13.84 -6.70
C ARG A 236 34.43 -13.17 -5.75
N VAL A 237 35.62 -13.74 -5.61
CA VAL A 237 36.69 -13.12 -4.83
C VAL A 237 37.91 -12.98 -5.72
N ASN A 238 38.33 -11.73 -5.95
CA ASN A 238 39.53 -11.42 -6.70
C ASN A 238 40.60 -10.87 -5.74
N ARG A 239 41.75 -11.53 -5.66
CA ARG A 239 42.86 -11.09 -4.81
C ARG A 239 43.79 -10.18 -5.61
N THR A 240 43.97 -8.97 -5.12
CA THR A 240 44.94 -7.99 -5.64
C THR A 240 46.12 -7.89 -4.67
N GLN A 241 47.10 -7.04 -4.98
CA GLN A 241 48.25 -6.83 -4.10
C GLN A 241 47.86 -6.30 -2.71
N VAL A 242 46.82 -5.47 -2.64
CA VAL A 242 46.44 -4.76 -1.40
C VAL A 242 45.11 -5.29 -0.84
N TRP A 243 44.17 -5.64 -1.71
CA TRP A 243 42.79 -5.95 -1.35
C TRP A 243 42.35 -7.33 -1.84
N ASN A 244 41.54 -8.02 -1.06
CA ASN A 244 40.62 -9.02 -1.58
C ASN A 244 39.30 -8.29 -1.92
N VAL A 245 38.94 -8.32 -3.20
CA VAL A 245 37.71 -7.74 -3.74
C VAL A 245 36.66 -8.83 -3.77
N VAL A 246 35.64 -8.72 -2.93
CA VAL A 246 34.54 -9.68 -2.84
C VAL A 246 33.31 -9.08 -3.48
N THR A 247 32.87 -9.67 -4.59
CA THR A 247 31.73 -9.24 -5.38
C THR A 247 30.61 -10.25 -5.26
N LEU A 248 29.44 -9.78 -4.82
CA LEU A 248 28.20 -10.54 -4.77
C LEU A 248 27.30 -10.07 -5.91
N THR A 249 26.94 -10.98 -6.81
CA THR A 249 26.06 -10.69 -7.95
C THR A 249 24.77 -11.48 -7.84
N VAL A 250 23.62 -10.81 -7.93
CA VAL A 250 22.29 -11.43 -7.96
C VAL A 250 21.56 -10.96 -9.21
N LYS A 251 21.00 -11.91 -9.96
CA LYS A 251 20.26 -11.65 -11.20
C LYS A 251 18.80 -12.05 -11.04
N THR A 252 17.89 -11.26 -11.60
CA THR A 252 16.47 -11.59 -11.68
C THR A 252 16.07 -11.88 -13.12
N ARG A 253 15.02 -12.69 -13.31
CA ARG A 253 14.36 -12.88 -14.60
C ARG A 253 13.57 -11.61 -14.95
N PRO A 254 13.32 -11.36 -16.25
CA PRO A 254 12.42 -10.31 -16.68
C PRO A 254 11.01 -10.53 -16.13
N ALA A 255 10.25 -9.44 -16.01
CA ALA A 255 8.87 -9.53 -15.55
C ALA A 255 8.05 -10.40 -16.52
N LYS A 256 7.19 -11.27 -15.97
CA LYS A 256 6.26 -12.13 -16.74
C LYS A 256 5.13 -11.27 -17.33
N LEU A 257 5.46 -10.49 -18.34
CA LEU A 257 4.54 -9.63 -19.07
C LEU A 257 4.05 -10.32 -20.35
N PRO A 258 2.85 -9.98 -20.83
CA PRO A 258 2.35 -10.53 -22.09
C PRO A 258 3.29 -10.17 -23.24
N GLY A 259 3.54 -11.15 -24.11
CA GLY A 259 4.69 -11.16 -25.04
C GLY A 259 4.78 -10.01 -26.03
N PHE A 260 3.71 -9.25 -26.25
CA PHE A 260 3.71 -8.08 -27.14
C PHE A 260 4.50 -6.88 -26.58
N ILE A 261 4.69 -6.79 -25.26
CA ILE A 261 5.34 -5.63 -24.62
C ILE A 261 6.86 -5.59 -24.88
N CYS A 262 7.52 -6.75 -25.01
CA CYS A 262 8.96 -6.86 -25.24
C CYS A 262 9.33 -7.13 -26.71
N GLN A 263 8.38 -7.02 -27.65
CA GLN A 263 8.61 -7.17 -29.09
C GLN A 263 9.20 -5.91 -29.72
N ASP A 264 8.92 -4.73 -29.16
CA ASP A 264 9.53 -3.47 -29.60
C ASP A 264 11.04 -3.47 -29.30
N PRO A 265 11.91 -3.25 -30.31
CA PRO A 265 13.37 -3.16 -30.13
C PRO A 265 13.80 -2.19 -29.03
N LYS A 266 13.11 -1.05 -28.86
CA LYS A 266 13.42 -0.07 -27.82
C LYS A 266 13.01 -0.55 -26.43
N ALA A 267 11.87 -1.23 -26.32
CA ALA A 267 11.40 -1.80 -25.05
C ALA A 267 12.26 -2.99 -24.59
N ARG A 268 12.83 -3.75 -25.54
CA ARG A 268 13.66 -4.94 -25.29
C ARG A 268 14.94 -4.63 -24.51
N GLU A 269 15.44 -3.39 -24.57
CA GLU A 269 16.63 -2.97 -23.82
C GLU A 269 16.34 -2.58 -22.38
N THR A 270 15.08 -2.38 -22.01
CA THR A 270 14.70 -1.98 -20.66
C THR A 270 14.90 -3.12 -19.65
N ALA A 271 15.18 -2.75 -18.39
CA ALA A 271 15.31 -3.70 -17.29
C ALA A 271 14.05 -4.56 -17.08
N MET A 272 12.90 -4.09 -17.55
CA MET A 272 11.63 -4.83 -17.53
C MET A 272 11.67 -6.10 -18.40
N CYS A 273 12.36 -6.03 -19.55
CA CYS A 273 12.48 -7.14 -20.52
C CYS A 273 13.78 -7.93 -20.42
N LYS A 274 14.82 -7.42 -19.75
CA LYS A 274 16.10 -8.13 -19.49
C LYS A 274 16.23 -8.68 -18.07
N GLY A 275 15.42 -8.22 -17.12
CA GLY A 275 15.61 -8.47 -15.70
C GLY A 275 16.65 -7.53 -15.09
N PHE A 276 16.84 -7.60 -13.77
CA PHE A 276 17.78 -6.78 -13.04
C PHE A 276 19.04 -7.57 -12.69
N THR A 277 20.19 -6.92 -12.77
CA THR A 277 21.45 -7.42 -12.20
C THR A 277 21.87 -6.49 -11.09
N PHE A 278 21.91 -7.02 -9.88
CA PHE A 278 22.37 -6.34 -8.70
C PHE A 278 23.79 -6.81 -8.39
N GLU A 279 24.68 -5.87 -8.10
CA GLU A 279 26.06 -6.16 -7.74
C GLU A 279 26.45 -5.35 -6.52
N VAL A 280 27.03 -6.01 -5.53
CA VAL A 280 27.59 -5.37 -4.33
C VAL A 280 29.02 -5.86 -4.16
N THR A 281 29.95 -4.91 -4.12
CA THR A 281 31.39 -5.18 -3.99
C THR A 281 31.92 -4.64 -2.66
N LYS A 282 32.70 -5.46 -1.96
CA LYS A 282 33.38 -5.12 -0.71
C LYS A 282 34.88 -5.35 -0.84
N TYR A 283 35.64 -4.47 -0.19
CA TYR A 283 37.10 -4.51 -0.19
C TYR A 283 37.57 -4.85 1.22
N VAL A 284 38.39 -5.90 1.35
CA VAL A 284 39.02 -6.27 2.64
C VAL A 284 40.53 -6.41 2.46
N PRO A 285 41.34 -5.85 3.37
CA PRO A 285 42.79 -5.85 3.20
C PRO A 285 43.34 -7.27 3.31
N ASN A 286 44.40 -7.54 2.53
CA ASN A 286 45.11 -8.81 2.59
C ASN A 286 45.97 -8.84 3.87
N ARG A 287 45.55 -9.59 4.90
CA ARG A 287 46.38 -9.80 6.10
C ARG A 287 47.41 -10.89 5.78
N ASP A 288 48.67 -10.48 5.60
CA ASP A 288 49.90 -11.28 5.70
C ASP A 288 49.95 -12.62 4.95
N ARG A 289 49.30 -12.74 3.78
CA ARG A 289 49.64 -13.80 2.82
C ARG A 289 50.58 -13.24 1.76
N PRO A 290 51.86 -13.65 1.70
CA PRO A 290 52.70 -13.30 0.57
C PRO A 290 52.04 -13.80 -0.71
N ILE A 291 51.92 -12.91 -1.69
CA ILE A 291 51.47 -13.28 -3.03
C ILE A 291 52.49 -14.31 -3.53
N GLN A 292 52.06 -15.49 -3.98
CA GLN A 292 52.94 -16.34 -4.79
C GLN A 292 53.29 -15.52 -6.03
N PHE A 293 54.50 -14.97 -6.05
CA PHE A 293 55.05 -14.30 -7.22
C PHE A 293 55.24 -15.38 -8.29
N VAL A 294 54.29 -15.50 -9.21
CA VAL A 294 54.51 -16.29 -10.42
C VAL A 294 55.34 -15.39 -11.33
N LEU A 295 56.64 -15.65 -11.38
CA LEU A 295 57.54 -15.00 -12.32
C LEU A 295 57.04 -15.34 -13.75
N PRO A 296 56.90 -14.36 -14.66
CA PRO A 296 56.51 -14.65 -16.03
C PRO A 296 57.58 -15.56 -16.66
N GLY A 297 57.23 -16.79 -17.03
CA GLY A 297 58.12 -17.71 -17.75
C GLY A 297 58.44 -19.06 -17.07
N LEU A 298 57.92 -19.35 -15.87
CA LEU A 298 57.99 -20.69 -15.29
C LEU A 298 56.58 -21.25 -15.16
N GLN A 299 56.16 -22.05 -16.15
CA GLN A 299 55.07 -23.01 -16.02
C GLN A 299 55.67 -24.31 -15.46
N GLU A 300 55.04 -24.87 -14.42
CA GLU A 300 55.20 -26.30 -14.07
C GLU A 300 54.48 -27.18 -15.09
#